data_AF-A0A381U9T0-F1
#
_entry.id   AF-A0A381U9T0-F1
#
_cell.length_a   1.000
_cell.length_b   1.000
_cell.length_c   1.000
_cell.angle_alpha   90.00
_cell.angle_beta   90.00
_cell.angle_gamma   90.00
#
_symmetry.space_group_name_H-M   'P 1'
#
loop_
_entity.id
_entity.type
_entity.pdbx_description
1 polymer ?
#
loop_
_entity_poly.entity_id
_entity_poly.type
_entity_poly.pdbx_seq_one_letter_code
_entity_poly.pdbx_strand_id
1 'polypeptide(L)'
;MLYKLPEETLMLQDNVKRFVDNELIPLEKKLPDRPNSYELPEDIYLELTAKVHEMGLTARETPEDAGGAGLGPLDNCIITEQVHRSTAGCSVFSSTFASM
;
A
#
# COMPACT_ATOMS: atom_id res chain seq x y z
N MET A 1 -5.38 -21.57 21.61
CA MET A 1 -4.38 -20.50 21.72
C MET A 1 -4.95 -19.26 21.05
N LEU A 2 -4.90 -18.11 21.71
CA LEU A 2 -5.18 -16.81 21.10
C LEU A 2 -3.88 -16.29 20.51
N TYR A 3 -3.78 -16.20 19.18
CA TYR A 3 -2.64 -15.60 18.50
C TYR A 3 -2.96 -14.12 18.28
N LYS A 4 -2.17 -13.23 18.88
CA LYS A 4 -2.26 -11.79 18.67
C LYS A 4 -1.09 -11.36 17.79
N LEU A 5 -1.35 -10.49 16.81
CA LEU A 5 -0.30 -9.86 16.03
C LEU A 5 0.60 -9.00 16.93
N PRO A 6 1.90 -8.87 16.61
CA PRO A 6 2.78 -7.90 17.24
C PRO A 6 2.19 -6.48 17.16
N GLU A 7 2.51 -5.64 18.14
CA GLU A 7 1.99 -4.26 18.20
C GLU A 7 2.41 -3.43 16.98
N GLU A 8 3.66 -3.58 16.54
CA GLU A 8 4.17 -2.91 15.35
C GLU A 8 3.40 -3.33 14.08
N THR A 9 3.15 -4.63 13.91
CA THR A 9 2.32 -5.15 12.81
C THR A 9 0.88 -4.61 12.88
N LEU A 10 0.30 -4.43 14.08
CA LEU A 10 -1.03 -3.84 14.25
C LEU A 10 -1.03 -2.35 13.88
N MET A 11 0.00 -1.60 14.26
CA MET A 11 0.15 -0.19 13.87
C MET A 11 0.30 -0.06 12.35
N LEU A 12 1.11 -0.92 11.74
CA LEU A 12 1.28 -1.00 10.30
C LEU A 12 -0.06 -1.32 9.60
N GLN A 13 -0.83 -2.28 10.14
CA GLN A 13 -2.16 -2.60 9.64
C GLN A 13 -3.08 -1.37 9.67
N ASP A 14 -3.16 -0.65 10.79
CA ASP A 14 -4.04 0.52 10.94
C ASP A 14 -3.65 1.64 9.97
N ASN A 15 -2.36 1.91 9.81
CA ASN A 15 -1.86 2.92 8.88
C ASN A 15 -2.23 2.60 7.43
N VAL A 16 -1.97 1.38 6.97
CA VAL A 16 -2.30 0.96 5.59
C VAL A 16 -3.81 0.89 5.41
N LYS A 17 -4.55 0.42 6.42
CA LYS A 17 -6.01 0.38 6.41
C LYS A 17 -6.60 1.78 6.18
N ARG A 18 -6.13 2.79 6.92
CA ARG A 18 -6.59 4.17 6.76
C ARG A 18 -6.30 4.72 5.37
N PHE A 19 -5.10 4.46 4.84
CA PHE A 19 -4.76 4.88 3.48
C PHE A 19 -5.71 4.26 2.45
N VAL A 20 -5.94 2.95 2.52
CA VAL A 20 -6.85 2.24 1.60
C VAL A 20 -8.28 2.76 1.72
N ASP A 21 -8.79 2.93 2.95
CA ASP A 21 -10.18 3.33 3.20
C ASP A 21 -10.45 4.78 2.77
N ASN A 22 -9.47 5.68 2.94
CA ASN A 22 -9.65 7.11 2.69
C ASN A 22 -9.22 7.55 1.27
N GLU A 23 -8.22 6.91 0.70
CA GLU A 23 -7.64 7.31 -0.59
C GLU A 23 -8.09 6.36 -1.71
N LEU A 24 -7.94 5.04 -1.54
CA LEU A 24 -8.10 4.08 -2.64
C LEU A 24 -9.55 3.67 -2.91
N ILE A 25 -10.28 3.21 -1.89
CA ILE A 25 -11.67 2.76 -2.06
C ILE A 25 -12.58 3.88 -2.62
N PRO A 26 -12.46 5.15 -2.18
CA PRO A 26 -13.26 6.23 -2.76
C PRO A 26 -12.96 6.51 -4.24
N LEU A 27 -11.72 6.24 -4.70
CA LEU A 27 -11.34 6.44 -6.11
C LEU A 27 -12.07 5.49 -7.05
N GLU A 28 -12.38 4.27 -6.63
CA GLU A 28 -13.12 3.30 -7.44
C GLU A 28 -14.47 3.84 -7.91
N LYS A 29 -15.14 4.65 -7.07
CA LYS A 29 -16.41 5.31 -7.42
C LYS A 29 -16.21 6.52 -8.33
N LYS A 30 -15.05 7.18 -8.25
CA LYS A 30 -14.71 8.37 -9.04
C LYS A 30 -14.21 8.04 -10.45
N LEU A 31 -13.78 6.80 -10.68
CA LEU A 31 -13.28 6.31 -11.97
C LEU A 31 -14.21 5.23 -12.54
N PRO A 32 -15.50 5.55 -12.83
CA PRO A 32 -16.50 4.55 -13.23
C PRO A 32 -16.18 3.89 -14.59
N ASP A 33 -15.41 4.56 -15.45
CA ASP A 33 -15.01 4.05 -16.77
C ASP A 33 -13.85 3.04 -16.69
N ARG A 34 -13.44 2.64 -15.47
CA ARG A 34 -12.32 1.72 -15.22
C ARG A 34 -12.73 0.50 -14.39
N PRO A 35 -13.80 -0.23 -14.75
CA PRO A 35 -14.20 -1.42 -14.00
C PRO A 35 -13.08 -2.47 -14.02
N ASN A 36 -12.65 -2.91 -12.83
CA ASN A 36 -11.63 -3.94 -12.63
C ASN A 36 -10.25 -3.66 -13.26
N SER A 37 -9.91 -2.39 -13.50
CA SER A 37 -8.56 -2.01 -13.93
C SER A 37 -7.71 -1.60 -12.73
N TYR A 38 -6.45 -2.03 -12.72
CA TYR A 38 -5.45 -1.55 -11.76
C TYR A 38 -4.79 -0.25 -12.25
N GLU A 39 -4.84 0.06 -13.53
CA GLU A 39 -4.24 1.27 -14.07
C GLU A 39 -4.93 2.51 -13.46
N LEU A 40 -4.17 3.56 -13.21
CA LEU A 40 -4.66 4.85 -12.70
C LEU A 40 -4.28 5.98 -13.65
N PRO A 41 -5.01 7.12 -13.68
CA PRO A 41 -4.54 8.30 -14.38
C PRO A 41 -3.19 8.73 -13.81
N GLU A 42 -2.29 9.22 -14.66
CA GLU A 42 -0.89 9.47 -14.29
C GLU A 42 -0.75 10.42 -13.09
N ASP A 43 -1.53 11.50 -13.06
CA ASP A 43 -1.57 12.46 -11.97
C ASP A 43 -1.97 11.82 -10.63
N ILE A 44 -3.03 10.99 -10.64
CA ILE A 44 -3.50 10.25 -9.45
C ILE A 44 -2.47 9.20 -9.02
N TYR A 45 -1.87 8.50 -9.99
CA TYR A 45 -0.83 7.51 -9.72
C TYR A 45 0.38 8.13 -9.03
N LEU A 46 0.88 9.26 -9.54
CA LEU A 46 2.03 9.96 -8.98
C LEU A 46 1.73 10.51 -7.58
N GLU A 47 0.53 11.06 -7.36
CA GLU A 47 0.13 11.53 -6.02
C GLU A 47 0.09 10.39 -5.00
N LEU A 48 -0.56 9.27 -5.35
CA LEU A 48 -0.72 8.15 -4.43
C LEU A 48 0.60 7.41 -4.18
N THR A 49 1.46 7.28 -5.19
CA THR A 49 2.77 6.63 -5.03
C THR A 49 3.71 7.49 -4.19
N ALA A 50 3.63 8.82 -4.31
CA ALA A 50 4.34 9.74 -3.41
C ALA A 50 3.89 9.57 -1.95
N LYS A 51 2.58 9.43 -1.69
CA LYS A 51 2.07 9.14 -0.34
C LYS A 51 2.58 7.80 0.20
N VAL A 52 2.60 6.74 -0.62
CA VAL A 52 3.16 5.43 -0.22
C VAL A 52 4.65 5.51 0.09
N HIS A 53 5.39 6.33 -0.66
CA HIS A 53 6.80 6.64 -0.38
C HIS A 53 6.96 7.39 0.95
N GLU A 54 6.15 8.42 1.22
CA GLU A 54 6.14 9.15 2.50
C GLU A 54 5.78 8.25 3.70
N MET A 55 4.96 7.22 3.48
CA MET A 55 4.67 6.19 4.48
C MET A 55 5.84 5.23 4.73
N GLY A 56 6.94 5.34 3.98
CA GLY A 56 8.09 4.44 4.07
C GLY A 56 7.79 3.02 3.56
N LEU A 57 6.77 2.87 2.70
CA LEU A 57 6.32 1.57 2.20
C LEU A 57 6.75 1.31 0.74
N THR A 58 7.65 2.13 0.21
CA THR A 58 8.40 1.78 -1.01
C THR A 58 9.51 0.78 -0.65
N ALA A 59 9.82 -0.16 -1.54
CA ALA A 59 10.87 -1.17 -1.32
C ALA A 59 10.74 -1.92 0.03
N ARG A 60 9.52 -2.38 0.35
CA ARG A 60 9.14 -2.91 1.68
C ARG A 60 10.05 -4.01 2.23
N GLU A 61 10.45 -4.93 1.37
CA GLU A 61 11.29 -6.09 1.73
C GLU A 61 12.79 -5.77 1.67
N THR A 62 13.16 -4.61 1.12
CA THR A 62 14.56 -4.20 1.03
C THR A 62 15.06 -3.85 2.43
N PRO A 63 16.26 -4.31 2.82
CA PRO A 63 16.87 -3.96 4.11
C PRO A 63 16.98 -2.45 4.35
N GLU A 64 16.92 -2.06 5.63
CA GLU A 64 17.03 -0.65 6.05
C GLU A 64 18.38 -0.02 5.67
N ASP A 65 19.48 -0.79 5.71
CA ASP A 65 20.82 -0.32 5.33
C ASP A 65 20.96 -0.04 3.83
N ALA A 66 20.04 -0.56 3.02
CA ALA A 66 19.90 -0.27 1.59
C ALA A 66 18.77 0.75 1.29
N GLY A 67 18.17 1.35 2.32
CA GLY A 67 17.12 2.37 2.20
C GLY A 67 15.69 1.84 2.03
N GLY A 68 15.45 0.56 2.32
CA GLY A 68 14.10 -0.02 2.35
C GLY A 68 13.48 -0.06 3.74
N ALA A 69 12.30 -0.68 3.85
CA ALA A 69 11.55 -0.75 5.11
C ALA A 69 11.89 -1.97 5.98
N GLY A 70 12.69 -2.93 5.48
CA GLY A 70 13.11 -4.11 6.22
C GLY A 70 11.97 -5.05 6.67
N LEU A 71 10.78 -4.95 6.07
CA LEU A 71 9.59 -5.64 6.55
C LEU A 71 9.65 -7.15 6.30
N GLY A 72 9.26 -7.91 7.32
CA GLY A 72 9.21 -9.38 7.27
C GLY A 72 7.96 -9.92 6.57
N PRO A 73 7.87 -11.26 6.41
CA PRO A 73 6.74 -11.90 5.73
C PRO A 73 5.38 -11.61 6.38
N LEU A 74 5.31 -11.56 7.71
CA LEU A 74 4.06 -11.29 8.43
C LEU A 74 3.53 -9.88 8.11
N ASP A 75 4.41 -8.88 8.18
CA ASP A 75 4.05 -7.50 7.88
C ASP A 75 3.59 -7.35 6.43
N ASN A 76 4.30 -8.00 5.49
CA ASN A 76 3.89 -8.04 4.09
C ASN A 76 2.54 -8.70 3.88
N CYS A 77 2.22 -9.80 4.58
CA CYS A 77 0.89 -10.41 4.53
C CYS A 77 -0.19 -9.42 4.96
N ILE A 78 0.03 -8.71 6.07
CA ILE A 78 -0.95 -7.78 6.64
C ILE A 78 -1.13 -6.54 5.75
N ILE A 79 -0.05 -5.97 5.20
CA ILE A 79 -0.13 -4.89 4.20
C ILE A 79 -0.94 -5.37 2.99
N THR A 80 -0.59 -6.54 2.45
CA THR A 80 -1.21 -7.10 1.25
C THR A 80 -2.71 -7.30 1.45
N GLU A 81 -3.13 -7.80 2.62
CA GLU A 81 -4.54 -7.95 3.00
C GLU A 81 -5.30 -6.63 2.93
N GLN A 82 -4.71 -5.54 3.44
CA GLN A 82 -5.37 -4.23 3.41
C GLN A 82 -5.41 -3.65 1.98
N VAL A 83 -4.29 -3.72 1.26
CA VAL A 83 -4.10 -3.14 -0.08
C VAL A 83 -5.08 -3.75 -1.10
N HIS A 84 -5.29 -5.06 -1.07
CA HIS A 84 -6.14 -5.76 -2.05
C HIS A 84 -7.65 -5.59 -1.82
N ARG A 85 -8.07 -4.81 -0.83
CA ARG A 85 -9.47 -4.40 -0.71
C ARG A 85 -9.86 -3.34 -1.74
N SER A 86 -8.89 -2.80 -2.48
CA SER A 86 -9.12 -1.91 -3.60
C SER A 86 -8.35 -2.34 -4.85
N THR A 87 -8.97 -2.20 -6.04
CA THR A 87 -8.32 -2.51 -7.32
C THR A 87 -7.15 -1.57 -7.63
N ALA A 88 -7.21 -0.34 -7.12
CA ALA A 88 -6.13 0.65 -7.23
C ALA A 88 -4.90 0.28 -6.38
N GLY A 89 -5.09 -0.52 -5.32
CA GLY A 89 -4.02 -0.88 -4.38
C GLY A 89 -2.84 -1.57 -5.04
N CYS A 90 -3.10 -2.50 -5.96
CA CYS A 90 -2.05 -3.19 -6.69
C CYS A 90 -1.15 -2.23 -7.47
N SER A 91 -1.70 -1.17 -8.05
CA SER A 91 -0.93 -0.22 -8.86
C SER A 91 -0.01 0.65 -8.01
N VAL A 92 -0.51 1.18 -6.90
CA VAL A 92 0.24 2.11 -6.06
C VAL A 92 1.31 1.39 -5.20
N PHE A 93 1.07 0.15 -4.77
CA PHE A 93 1.99 -0.60 -3.90
C PHE A 93 2.94 -1.57 -4.63
N SER A 94 2.80 -1.73 -5.96
CA SER A 94 3.68 -2.58 -6.77
C SER A 94 4.92 -1.86 -7.29
N SER A 95 4.97 -0.53 -7.21
CA SER A 95 6.15 0.27 -7.53
C SER A 95 7.24 0.04 -6.47
N THR A 96 7.95 -1.07 -6.62
CA THR A 96 9.10 -1.45 -5.78
C THR A 96 10.22 -0.42 -5.89
N PHE A 97 10.24 0.33 -6.99
CA PHE A 97 11.13 1.44 -7.29
C PHE A 97 10.28 2.48 -8.03
N ALA A 98 9.46 3.26 -7.33
CA ALA A 98 8.85 4.41 -7.97
C ALA A 98 10.01 5.29 -8.48
N SER A 99 10.13 5.43 -9.80
CA SER A 99 11.09 6.30 -10.44
C SER A 99 10.94 7.69 -9.81
N MET A 100 12.03 8.18 -9.22
CA MET A 100 12.17 9.61 -8.93
C MET A 100 11.97 10.42 -10.20
#